data_AF-A0A945FNC9-F1
#
_entry.id   AF-A0A945FNC9-F1
#
_cell.length_a   1.000
_cell.length_b   1.000
_cell.length_c   1.000
_cell.angle_alpha   90.00
_cell.angle_beta   90.00
_cell.angle_gamma   90.00
#
_symmetry.space_group_name_H-M   'P 1'
#
loop_
_entity.id
_entity.type
_entity.pdbx_description
1 polymer ?
#
loop_
_entity_poly.entity_id
_entity_poly.type
_entity_poly.pdbx_seq_one_letter_code
_entity_poly.pdbx_strand_id
1 'polypeptide(L)'
;MTVEAKKETLGFQTEVKHLLHLMIHSLYSNKEIFLRELISNASDAADKLRFEALSNDGLYNGDSELKIRIAFDKEANTITVSDNGIGMTREEVQEHIGTIAKSGTKQFFDSLTGDQAKDSELIGQFGVGFYSAFIVADKVTLTTRKAGSTEAVTWESAGEGDYTLESVEKAERGTDIVLHLKENEKEFLDDYRLRSIVKKFSDHISLPIVMDKEIPAVKDEEGNETEAAKIEDETVNSASAMWTKSKEDLDDEAYNEFYKHVGHDFQDPLAHVHSKVEGTNEYTMLLYVPARAPFDLWDKDAKHGVKLYVRKVFIMDDAEQLMPRYLRFIRGVIDTDSLPLNVSRELLQQSKKISIIKAGAVKKVLGLLEGIAKNDKEKYAGFWSEFGNVIKEGPIEDHKNKERVAKLLRFASTHTDTDVQDASFEDYISRMKEDQDKIYYVTADSFTAAKNSPHLEIFRKKGIEVLLLSDRVDEWLVSNLNDFDGKVLQSVAKGQLDLDKFDTEEDKKEQEEVTKDFESVITQIKEVLADKVGDVRISHRLTASPS
;
A
#
# COMPACT_ATOMS: atom_id res chain seq x y z
N MET A 1 41.23 19.22 -13.93
CA MET A 1 40.70 20.48 -14.49
C MET A 1 39.82 21.03 -13.39
N THR A 2 40.11 22.21 -12.86
CA THR A 2 39.31 22.84 -11.80
C THR A 2 37.89 23.06 -12.31
N VAL A 3 36.91 22.41 -11.69
CA VAL A 3 35.48 22.65 -11.95
C VAL A 3 35.20 24.10 -11.58
N GLU A 4 34.70 24.90 -12.52
CA GLU A 4 34.31 26.29 -12.25
C GLU A 4 33.07 26.26 -11.35
N ALA A 5 33.23 26.65 -10.07
CA ALA A 5 32.17 26.60 -9.06
C ALA A 5 31.06 27.59 -9.41
N LYS A 6 30.03 27.09 -10.10
CA LYS A 6 28.84 27.87 -10.46
C LYS A 6 27.75 27.65 -9.41
N LYS A 7 27.67 28.57 -8.45
CA LYS A 7 26.58 28.61 -7.46
C LYS A 7 25.35 29.30 -8.05
N GLU A 8 24.20 28.67 -7.92
CA GLU A 8 22.91 29.15 -8.40
C GLU A 8 21.89 29.06 -7.25
N THR A 9 21.09 30.12 -7.05
CA THR A 9 19.99 30.11 -6.08
C THR A 9 18.67 29.93 -6.83
N LEU A 10 17.90 28.94 -6.40
CA LEU A 10 16.62 28.59 -7.00
C LEU A 10 15.55 28.64 -5.90
N GLY A 11 14.38 29.18 -6.24
CA GLY A 11 13.21 29.08 -5.37
C GLY A 11 12.61 27.68 -5.46
N PHE A 12 12.12 27.15 -4.36
CA PHE A 12 11.22 26.01 -4.44
C PHE A 12 9.93 26.42 -5.17
N GLN A 13 9.26 25.45 -5.77
CA GLN A 13 7.89 25.67 -6.23
C GLN A 13 6.99 26.02 -5.03
N THR A 14 5.96 26.84 -5.25
CA THR A 14 5.07 27.35 -4.19
C THR A 14 4.49 26.27 -3.27
N GLU A 15 4.38 25.05 -3.78
CA GLU A 15 3.83 23.88 -3.09
C GLU A 15 4.78 23.33 -2.02
N VAL A 16 6.10 23.41 -2.24
CA VAL A 16 7.13 22.94 -1.31
C VAL A 16 7.16 23.79 -0.04
N LYS A 17 7.03 25.11 -0.19
CA LYS A 17 7.08 26.05 0.94
C LYS A 17 5.95 25.81 1.94
N HIS A 18 4.76 25.48 1.44
CA HIS A 18 3.61 25.15 2.29
C HIS A 18 3.80 23.80 2.99
N LEU A 19 4.34 22.80 2.28
CA LEU A 19 4.62 21.46 2.83
C LEU A 19 5.70 21.47 3.90
N LEU A 20 6.81 22.17 3.67
CA LEU A 20 7.88 22.36 4.67
C LEU A 20 7.33 22.93 5.97
N HIS A 21 6.52 24.00 5.87
CA HIS A 21 5.91 24.61 7.05
C HIS A 21 5.02 23.63 7.81
N LEU A 22 4.23 22.83 7.10
CA LEU A 22 3.29 21.87 7.67
C LEU A 22 4.02 20.65 8.30
N MET A 23 5.07 20.14 7.65
CA MET A 23 5.93 19.07 8.18
C MET A 23 6.67 19.49 9.46
N ILE A 24 7.22 20.71 9.50
CA ILE A 24 7.99 21.21 10.64
C ILE A 24 7.08 21.46 11.87
N HIS A 25 5.82 21.87 11.67
CA HIS A 25 4.98 22.39 12.76
C HIS A 25 3.74 21.57 13.08
N SER A 26 3.35 20.56 12.28
CA SER A 26 2.03 19.94 12.44
C SER A 26 1.99 18.41 12.40
N LEU A 27 3.02 17.71 11.89
CA LEU A 27 2.85 16.29 11.52
C LEU A 27 3.72 15.27 12.25
N TYR A 28 4.72 15.70 13.04
CA TYR A 28 5.59 14.75 13.74
C TYR A 28 5.65 15.02 15.24
N SER A 29 4.96 14.17 16.00
CA SER A 29 5.14 14.03 17.45
C SER A 29 6.47 13.36 17.78
N ASN A 30 6.95 12.45 16.92
CA ASN A 30 8.23 11.76 17.08
C ASN A 30 9.29 12.31 16.12
N LYS A 31 10.29 13.02 16.68
CA LYS A 31 11.38 13.61 15.92
C LYS A 31 12.39 12.60 15.39
N GLU A 32 12.49 11.39 15.97
CA GLU A 32 13.44 10.35 15.55
C GLU A 32 13.26 9.91 14.09
N ILE A 33 12.10 10.21 13.51
CA ILE A 33 11.68 9.80 12.17
C ILE A 33 12.63 10.26 11.06
N PHE A 34 13.34 11.39 11.25
CA PHE A 34 14.24 11.91 10.22
C PHE A 34 15.30 10.86 9.84
N LEU A 35 15.81 10.14 10.85
CA LEU A 35 16.88 9.18 10.62
C LEU A 35 16.35 7.95 9.89
N ARG A 36 15.12 7.51 10.20
CA ARG A 36 14.43 6.43 9.45
C ARG A 36 14.33 6.78 7.97
N GLU A 37 13.83 7.97 7.65
CA GLU A 37 13.62 8.39 6.25
C GLU A 37 14.95 8.50 5.49
N LEU A 38 15.98 9.10 6.10
CA LEU A 38 17.29 9.25 5.47
C LEU A 38 17.98 7.89 5.24
N ILE A 39 17.93 6.98 6.21
CA ILE A 39 18.47 5.63 6.05
C ILE A 39 17.69 4.85 4.98
N SER A 40 16.36 4.99 4.92
CA SER A 40 15.54 4.35 3.88
C SER A 40 15.98 4.80 2.49
N ASN A 41 16.14 6.11 2.27
CA ASN A 41 16.60 6.67 1.00
C ASN A 41 18.01 6.18 0.62
N ALA A 42 18.92 6.09 1.60
CA ALA A 42 20.27 5.57 1.41
C ALA A 42 20.26 4.07 1.03
N SER A 43 19.39 3.27 1.65
CA SER A 43 19.21 1.85 1.31
C SER A 43 18.69 1.69 -0.13
N ASP A 44 17.67 2.46 -0.51
CA ASP A 44 17.13 2.44 -1.88
C ASP A 44 18.18 2.85 -2.92
N ALA A 45 19.03 3.83 -2.60
CA ALA A 45 20.13 4.26 -3.46
C ALA A 45 21.19 3.17 -3.66
N ALA A 46 21.49 2.39 -2.62
CA ALA A 46 22.40 1.25 -2.70
C ALA A 46 21.80 0.09 -3.51
N ASP A 47 20.51 -0.22 -3.31
CA ASP A 47 19.82 -1.26 -4.07
C ASP A 47 19.70 -0.90 -5.56
N LYS A 48 19.46 0.37 -5.88
CA LYS A 48 19.49 0.87 -7.26
C LYS A 48 20.87 0.70 -7.91
N LEU A 49 21.94 0.99 -7.18
CA LEU A 49 23.31 0.75 -7.65
C LEU A 49 23.57 -0.74 -7.90
N ARG A 50 23.19 -1.61 -6.96
CA ARG A 50 23.36 -3.06 -7.12
C ARG A 50 22.68 -3.56 -8.38
N PHE A 51 21.46 -3.09 -8.61
CA PHE A 51 20.68 -3.45 -9.79
C PHE A 51 21.36 -2.99 -11.09
N GLU A 52 21.77 -1.72 -11.19
CA GLU A 52 22.44 -1.20 -12.38
C GLU A 52 23.79 -1.89 -12.63
N ALA A 53 24.51 -2.24 -11.56
CA ALA A 53 25.79 -2.93 -11.63
C ALA A 53 25.67 -4.39 -12.15
N LEU A 54 24.48 -5.00 -12.12
CA LEU A 54 24.26 -6.32 -12.77
C LEU A 54 24.55 -6.27 -14.28
N SER A 55 24.33 -5.12 -14.90
CA SER A 55 24.59 -4.90 -16.33
C SER A 55 25.92 -4.17 -16.60
N ASN A 56 26.46 -3.45 -15.60
CA ASN A 56 27.70 -2.68 -15.71
C ASN A 56 28.49 -2.67 -14.39
N ASP A 57 29.32 -3.69 -14.19
CA ASP A 57 30.15 -3.85 -12.99
C ASP A 57 31.12 -2.67 -12.75
N GLY A 58 31.48 -1.94 -13.81
CA GLY A 58 32.34 -0.75 -13.72
C GLY A 58 31.77 0.38 -12.86
N LEU A 59 30.46 0.37 -12.56
CA LEU A 59 29.82 1.34 -11.68
C LEU A 59 30.32 1.27 -10.23
N TYR A 60 30.82 0.11 -9.77
CA TYR A 60 31.41 -0.02 -8.44
C TYR A 60 32.76 0.69 -8.32
N ASN A 61 33.50 0.90 -9.43
CA ASN A 61 34.79 1.58 -9.43
C ASN A 61 35.76 1.11 -8.30
N GLY A 62 35.78 -0.21 -8.03
CA GLY A 62 36.62 -0.82 -7.00
C GLY A 62 36.07 -0.84 -5.57
N ASP A 63 34.94 -0.15 -5.30
CA ASP A 63 34.24 -0.18 -4.01
C ASP A 63 32.90 -0.91 -4.17
N SER A 64 32.88 -2.22 -3.89
CA SER A 64 31.67 -3.05 -3.93
C SER A 64 31.01 -3.25 -2.57
N GLU A 65 31.64 -2.75 -1.49
CA GLU A 65 31.14 -2.86 -0.12
C GLU A 65 30.18 -1.71 0.18
N LEU A 66 28.92 -1.88 -0.24
CA LEU A 66 27.89 -0.88 0.02
C LEU A 66 27.58 -0.79 1.51
N LYS A 67 27.52 0.43 2.03
CA LYS A 67 27.22 0.76 3.44
C LYS A 67 26.61 2.15 3.58
N ILE A 68 25.93 2.36 4.70
CA ILE A 68 25.45 3.67 5.16
C ILE A 68 26.31 4.05 6.36
N ARG A 69 26.95 5.21 6.35
CA ARG A 69 27.66 5.75 7.51
C ARG A 69 26.81 6.81 8.19
N ILE A 70 26.72 6.73 9.50
CA ILE A 70 26.14 7.79 10.33
C ILE A 70 27.24 8.33 11.23
N ALA A 71 27.50 9.62 11.12
CA ALA A 71 28.48 10.33 11.94
C ALA A 71 27.82 11.55 12.58
N PHE A 72 28.37 12.03 13.69
CA PHE A 72 27.95 13.27 14.32
C PHE A 72 29.17 14.05 14.80
N ASP A 73 29.04 15.38 14.84
CA ASP A 73 30.07 16.30 15.31
C ASP A 73 29.44 17.25 16.34
N LYS A 74 29.91 17.14 17.58
CA LYS A 74 29.44 17.95 18.71
C LYS A 74 29.87 19.41 18.61
N GLU A 75 31.03 19.68 18.00
CA GLU A 75 31.57 21.03 17.85
C GLU A 75 30.88 21.75 16.70
N ALA A 76 30.72 21.08 15.56
CA ALA A 76 30.01 21.62 14.40
C ALA A 76 28.48 21.60 14.56
N ASN A 77 27.97 20.89 15.56
CA ASN A 77 26.54 20.68 15.83
C ASN A 77 25.83 20.04 14.63
N THR A 78 26.42 18.97 14.09
CA THR A 78 25.94 18.31 12.86
C THR A 78 25.78 16.80 13.00
N ILE A 79 24.83 16.25 12.26
CA ILE A 79 24.74 14.82 11.94
C ILE A 79 24.98 14.66 10.44
N THR A 80 25.75 13.66 10.06
CA THR A 80 26.00 13.31 8.66
C THR A 80 25.50 11.89 8.40
N VAL A 81 24.63 11.73 7.41
CA VAL A 81 24.23 10.44 6.85
C VAL A 81 24.83 10.31 5.46
N SER A 82 25.73 9.35 5.27
CA SER A 82 26.45 9.13 4.02
C SER A 82 26.17 7.75 3.46
N ASP A 83 25.86 7.66 2.17
CA ASP A 83 25.75 6.40 1.43
C ASP A 83 26.76 6.37 0.28
N ASN A 84 27.29 5.18 -0.01
CA ASN A 84 28.07 4.92 -1.24
C ASN A 84 27.21 4.24 -2.33
N GLY A 85 25.93 4.59 -2.41
CA GLY A 85 24.97 4.11 -3.40
C GLY A 85 25.11 4.80 -4.76
N ILE A 86 24.02 4.83 -5.53
CA ILE A 86 24.03 5.28 -6.92
C ILE A 86 24.32 6.78 -7.07
N GLY A 87 23.97 7.61 -6.09
CA GLY A 87 24.06 9.07 -6.17
C GLY A 87 23.12 9.71 -7.20
N MET A 88 23.21 11.02 -7.37
CA MET A 88 22.35 11.80 -8.28
C MET A 88 23.15 12.74 -9.18
N THR A 89 22.60 13.08 -10.35
CA THR A 89 23.09 14.21 -11.17
C THR A 89 22.52 15.54 -10.68
N ARG A 90 23.04 16.67 -11.19
CA ARG A 90 22.49 18.00 -10.91
C ARG A 90 21.01 18.11 -11.27
N GLU A 91 20.60 17.53 -12.40
CA GLU A 91 19.22 17.52 -12.87
C GLU A 91 18.32 16.67 -11.96
N GLU A 92 18.79 15.49 -11.55
CA GLU A 92 18.05 14.63 -10.62
C GLU A 92 17.87 15.30 -9.25
N VAL A 93 18.87 16.04 -8.75
CA VAL A 93 18.73 16.84 -7.54
C VAL A 93 17.67 17.93 -7.72
N GLN A 94 17.67 18.63 -8.85
CA GLN A 94 16.66 19.66 -9.13
C GLN A 94 15.24 19.07 -9.25
N GLU A 95 15.10 17.91 -9.88
CA GLU A 95 13.81 17.23 -10.07
C GLU A 95 13.28 16.58 -8.79
N HIS A 96 14.14 15.92 -8.00
CA HIS A 96 13.72 15.11 -6.85
C HIS A 96 13.84 15.84 -5.51
N ILE A 97 14.86 16.67 -5.35
CA ILE A 97 15.10 17.47 -4.13
C ILE A 97 14.62 18.91 -4.31
N GLY A 98 14.62 19.46 -5.52
CA GLY A 98 14.16 20.82 -5.79
C GLY A 98 12.65 20.95 -6.02
N THR A 99 11.96 19.85 -6.29
CA THR A 99 10.52 19.82 -6.61
C THR A 99 9.82 18.77 -5.74
N ILE A 100 8.74 19.16 -5.03
CA ILE A 100 7.91 18.22 -4.26
C ILE A 100 6.66 17.88 -5.07
N ALA A 101 6.22 16.61 -4.98
CA ALA A 101 4.90 16.11 -5.32
C ALA A 101 4.41 16.29 -6.78
N LYS A 102 4.35 15.19 -7.53
CA LYS A 102 3.55 15.15 -8.76
C LYS A 102 2.07 15.09 -8.41
N SER A 103 1.31 16.14 -8.76
CA SER A 103 -0.14 16.25 -9.02
C SER A 103 -1.21 15.65 -8.06
N GLY A 104 -0.92 14.66 -7.20
CA GLY A 104 -1.90 14.01 -6.32
C GLY A 104 -1.81 14.45 -4.86
N THR A 105 -0.61 14.78 -4.38
CA THR A 105 -0.34 15.15 -2.98
C THR A 105 -1.08 16.42 -2.55
N LYS A 106 -1.23 17.40 -3.44
CA LYS A 106 -1.91 18.67 -3.16
C LYS A 106 -3.39 18.51 -2.80
N GLN A 107 -4.13 17.72 -3.60
CA GLN A 107 -5.56 17.45 -3.33
C GLN A 107 -5.76 16.75 -1.97
N PHE A 108 -4.79 15.93 -1.56
CA PHE A 108 -4.82 15.28 -0.26
C PHE A 108 -4.54 16.25 0.90
N PHE A 109 -3.50 17.08 0.80
CA PHE A 109 -3.21 18.09 1.84
C PHE A 109 -4.31 19.15 1.97
N ASP A 110 -4.91 19.58 0.86
CA ASP A 110 -6.06 20.50 0.88
C ASP A 110 -7.29 19.87 1.56
N SER A 111 -7.38 18.53 1.62
CA SER A 111 -8.44 17.81 2.33
C SER A 111 -8.20 17.66 3.83
N LEU A 112 -6.94 17.80 4.29
CA LEU A 112 -6.56 17.77 5.70
C LEU A 112 -6.81 19.13 6.36
N THR A 113 -8.06 19.41 6.74
CA THR A 113 -8.42 20.60 7.53
C THR A 113 -8.96 20.23 8.92
N GLY A 114 -8.63 21.02 9.94
CA GLY A 114 -9.11 20.83 11.31
C GLY A 114 -8.31 19.78 12.12
N ASP A 115 -8.98 19.10 13.06
CA ASP A 115 -8.32 18.15 14.00
C ASP A 115 -7.74 16.90 13.32
N GLN A 116 -8.11 16.58 12.07
CA GLN A 116 -7.53 15.48 11.28
C GLN A 116 -6.06 15.72 10.90
N ALA A 117 -5.58 16.97 10.97
CA ALA A 117 -4.17 17.32 10.74
C ALA A 117 -3.24 16.90 11.90
N LYS A 118 -3.77 16.63 13.09
CA LYS A 118 -2.96 16.26 14.27
C LYS A 118 -2.62 14.77 14.34
N ASP A 119 -3.39 13.92 13.65
CA ASP A 119 -3.23 12.46 13.61
C ASP A 119 -2.58 11.97 12.31
N SER A 120 -2.10 12.88 11.44
CA SER A 120 -1.62 12.54 10.10
C SER A 120 -0.12 12.23 10.09
N GLU A 121 0.25 11.02 10.49
CA GLU A 121 1.60 10.45 10.28
C GLU A 121 1.89 10.08 8.79
N LEU A 122 1.12 10.64 7.83
CA LEU A 122 0.86 10.15 6.46
C LEU A 122 1.94 10.34 5.38
N ILE A 123 3.18 10.65 5.72
CA ILE A 123 4.09 11.34 4.78
C ILE A 123 4.93 10.41 3.87
N GLY A 124 5.13 9.14 4.24
CA GLY A 124 6.06 8.21 3.57
C GLY A 124 5.80 7.99 2.07
N GLN A 125 4.53 8.07 1.62
CA GLN A 125 4.14 7.76 0.23
C GLN A 125 4.29 8.94 -0.76
N PHE A 126 4.63 10.14 -0.28
CA PHE A 126 4.55 11.36 -1.09
C PHE A 126 5.89 11.90 -1.58
N GLY A 127 6.99 11.15 -1.37
CA GLY A 127 8.33 11.56 -1.80
C GLY A 127 8.89 12.76 -1.03
N VAL A 128 8.45 12.93 0.22
CA VAL A 128 8.79 14.08 1.09
C VAL A 128 9.62 13.68 2.30
N GLY A 129 9.97 12.39 2.44
CA GLY A 129 10.78 11.86 3.54
C GLY A 129 12.09 12.62 3.77
N PHE A 130 12.76 13.08 2.71
CA PHE A 130 13.97 13.91 2.80
C PHE A 130 13.77 15.16 3.67
N TYR A 131 12.62 15.82 3.58
CA TYR A 131 12.34 17.07 4.29
C TYR A 131 12.03 16.90 5.76
N SER A 132 11.84 15.65 6.23
CA SER A 132 11.78 15.36 7.66
C SER A 132 13.09 15.76 8.38
N ALA A 133 14.21 15.90 7.66
CA ALA A 133 15.45 16.47 8.19
C ALA A 133 15.26 17.86 8.82
N PHE A 134 14.38 18.71 8.28
CA PHE A 134 14.11 20.06 8.80
C PHE A 134 13.30 20.07 10.10
N ILE A 135 12.80 18.92 10.57
CA ILE A 135 12.23 18.78 11.91
C ILE A 135 13.31 19.10 12.94
N VAL A 136 14.51 18.54 12.75
CA VAL A 136 15.62 18.63 13.70
C VAL A 136 16.73 19.60 13.26
N ALA A 137 16.79 19.97 11.99
CA ALA A 137 17.83 20.82 11.42
C ALA A 137 17.32 22.21 11.00
N ASP A 138 18.15 23.23 11.19
CA ASP A 138 17.94 24.59 10.64
C ASP A 138 18.50 24.73 9.22
N LYS A 139 19.45 23.87 8.85
CA LYS A 139 20.05 23.84 7.52
C LYS A 139 20.40 22.41 7.14
N VAL A 140 20.11 22.04 5.90
CA VAL A 140 20.46 20.74 5.33
C VAL A 140 21.37 20.97 4.13
N THR A 141 22.49 20.25 4.11
CA THR A 141 23.45 20.26 3.00
C THR A 141 23.52 18.85 2.43
N LEU A 142 23.23 18.69 1.15
CA LEU A 142 23.31 17.43 0.42
C LEU A 142 24.44 17.52 -0.61
N THR A 143 25.43 16.65 -0.56
CA THR A 143 26.51 16.58 -1.56
C THR A 143 26.54 15.21 -2.21
N THR A 144 26.31 15.14 -3.51
CA THR A 144 26.12 13.87 -4.23
C THR A 144 26.95 13.79 -5.51
N ARG A 145 27.40 12.58 -5.82
CA ARG A 145 28.02 12.23 -7.10
C ARG A 145 27.48 10.91 -7.61
N LYS A 146 26.88 10.93 -8.80
CA LYS A 146 26.36 9.71 -9.44
C LYS A 146 27.47 8.72 -9.81
N ALA A 147 27.22 7.42 -9.63
CA ALA A 147 28.12 6.38 -10.12
C ALA A 147 28.32 6.50 -11.64
N GLY A 148 29.56 6.33 -12.09
CA GLY A 148 29.93 6.54 -13.50
C GLY A 148 30.05 8.01 -13.94
N SER A 149 29.79 8.98 -13.05
CA SER A 149 30.02 10.41 -13.29
C SER A 149 31.25 10.93 -12.53
N THR A 150 31.91 11.95 -13.07
CA THR A 150 32.94 12.73 -12.39
C THR A 150 32.41 14.03 -11.78
N GLU A 151 31.18 14.42 -12.14
CA GLU A 151 30.56 15.66 -11.69
C GLU A 151 29.81 15.43 -10.38
N ALA A 152 30.08 16.29 -9.39
CA ALA A 152 29.36 16.30 -8.12
C ALA A 152 28.65 17.64 -7.92
N VAL A 153 27.58 17.60 -7.15
CA VAL A 153 26.74 18.76 -6.85
C VAL A 153 26.46 18.83 -5.36
N THR A 154 26.53 20.05 -4.81
CA THR A 154 26.04 20.37 -3.48
C THR A 154 24.74 21.14 -3.60
N TRP A 155 23.73 20.67 -2.87
CA TRP A 155 22.47 21.32 -2.60
C TRP A 155 22.47 21.81 -1.15
N GLU A 156 22.02 23.04 -0.90
CA GLU A 156 21.92 23.59 0.46
C GLU A 156 20.62 24.37 0.61
N SER A 157 19.90 24.16 1.71
CA SER A 157 18.69 24.92 2.05
C SER A 157 18.50 25.07 3.56
N ALA A 158 17.89 26.18 3.96
CA ALA A 158 17.39 26.42 5.32
C ALA A 158 15.90 26.06 5.49
N GLY A 159 15.24 25.53 4.46
CA GLY A 159 13.81 25.18 4.50
C GLY A 159 12.86 26.39 4.39
N GLU A 160 13.36 27.58 4.05
CA GLU A 160 12.58 28.84 4.06
C GLU A 160 11.91 29.21 2.72
N GLY A 161 12.10 28.40 1.66
CA GLY A 161 11.48 28.62 0.35
C GLY A 161 12.43 28.66 -0.84
N ASP A 162 13.73 28.53 -0.61
CA ASP A 162 14.78 28.49 -1.62
C ASP A 162 15.89 27.48 -1.26
N TYR A 163 16.71 27.16 -2.26
CA TYR A 163 17.90 26.33 -2.12
C TYR A 163 18.99 26.80 -3.08
N THR A 164 20.22 26.41 -2.81
CA THR A 164 21.35 26.66 -3.70
C THR A 164 21.88 25.38 -4.32
N LEU A 165 22.36 25.46 -5.56
CA LEU A 165 23.05 24.38 -6.27
C LEU A 165 24.44 24.84 -6.69
N GLU A 166 25.45 24.10 -6.28
CA GLU A 166 26.86 24.41 -6.56
C GLU A 166 27.57 23.17 -7.11
N SER A 167 28.31 23.33 -8.21
CA SER A 167 29.17 22.27 -8.74
C SER A 167 30.42 22.15 -7.87
N VAL A 168 30.70 20.95 -7.37
CA VAL A 168 31.80 20.67 -6.43
C VAL A 168 32.60 19.46 -6.90
N GLU A 169 33.75 19.23 -6.26
CA GLU A 169 34.50 17.99 -6.40
C GLU A 169 34.15 17.04 -5.24
N LYS A 170 33.74 15.81 -5.56
CA LYS A 170 33.58 14.71 -4.59
C LYS A 170 34.32 13.49 -5.14
N ALA A 171 35.25 12.96 -4.37
CA ALA A 171 36.08 11.83 -4.78
C ALA A 171 35.34 10.48 -4.73
N GLU A 172 34.36 10.36 -3.83
CA GLU A 172 33.56 9.16 -3.61
C GLU A 172 32.19 9.27 -4.28
N ARG A 173 31.58 8.13 -4.64
CA ARG A 173 30.22 8.12 -5.22
C ARG A 173 29.18 8.16 -4.09
N GLY A 174 27.92 8.34 -4.46
CA GLY A 174 26.81 8.34 -3.51
C GLY A 174 26.57 9.74 -2.95
N THR A 175 25.98 9.82 -1.76
CA THR A 175 25.43 11.07 -1.22
C THR A 175 25.82 11.25 0.25
N ASP A 176 26.22 12.48 0.62
CA ASP A 176 26.35 12.92 2.01
C ASP A 176 25.23 13.91 2.32
N ILE A 177 24.48 13.66 3.38
CA ILE A 177 23.45 14.56 3.89
C ILE A 177 23.89 15.03 5.28
N VAL A 178 24.23 16.31 5.38
CA VAL A 178 24.67 16.98 6.60
C VAL A 178 23.52 17.82 7.15
N LEU A 179 23.09 17.50 8.36
CA LEU A 179 22.03 18.16 9.11
C LEU A 179 22.69 19.08 10.14
N HIS A 180 22.53 20.40 9.97
CA HIS A 180 22.92 21.37 10.98
C HIS A 180 21.78 21.50 11.98
N LEU A 181 21.96 20.91 13.17
CA LEU A 181 20.88 20.75 14.14
C LEU A 181 20.44 22.08 14.74
N LYS A 182 19.17 22.15 15.09
CA LYS A 182 18.62 23.21 15.95
C LYS A 182 19.25 23.15 17.34
N GLU A 183 19.33 24.30 18.03
CA GLU A 183 19.96 24.39 19.34
C GLU A 183 19.36 23.43 20.39
N ASN A 184 18.05 23.15 20.28
CA ASN A 184 17.29 22.32 21.21
C ASN A 184 17.27 20.82 20.83
N GLU A 185 17.94 20.41 19.74
CA GLU A 185 17.93 19.03 19.23
C GLU A 185 19.28 18.31 19.44
N LYS A 186 20.10 18.84 20.36
CA LYS A 186 21.42 18.27 20.70
C LYS A 186 21.35 16.85 21.29
N GLU A 187 20.17 16.35 21.64
CA GLU A 187 19.98 14.96 22.05
C GLU A 187 20.43 13.96 20.97
N PHE A 188 20.37 14.34 19.69
CA PHE A 188 20.80 13.51 18.57
C PHE A 188 22.32 13.55 18.33
N LEU A 189 23.09 14.31 19.12
CA LEU A 189 24.56 14.28 19.13
C LEU A 189 25.11 13.32 20.20
N ASP A 190 24.29 12.37 20.65
CA ASP A 190 24.66 11.32 21.58
C ASP A 190 24.77 9.97 20.83
N ASP A 191 25.90 9.30 21.00
CA ASP A 191 26.23 8.04 20.33
C ASP A 191 25.21 6.93 20.68
N TYR A 192 24.90 6.77 21.96
CA TYR A 192 23.95 5.75 22.41
C TYR A 192 22.54 6.03 21.87
N ARG A 193 22.12 7.29 21.88
CA ARG A 193 20.84 7.73 21.32
C ARG A 193 20.75 7.41 19.84
N LEU A 194 21.72 7.79 19.02
CA LEU A 194 21.72 7.50 17.58
C LEU A 194 21.71 5.99 17.31
N ARG A 195 22.56 5.22 18.01
CA ARG A 195 22.57 3.76 17.88
C ARG A 195 21.23 3.13 18.24
N SER A 196 20.56 3.64 19.27
CA SER A 196 19.23 3.16 19.67
C SER A 196 18.18 3.42 18.58
N ILE A 197 18.23 4.58 17.93
CA ILE A 197 17.33 4.95 16.83
C ILE A 197 17.61 4.08 15.60
N VAL A 198 18.88 3.88 15.24
CA VAL A 198 19.29 3.00 14.13
C VAL A 198 18.80 1.57 14.36
N LYS A 199 18.99 1.00 15.55
CA LYS A 199 18.51 -0.36 15.85
C LYS A 199 16.98 -0.45 15.75
N LYS A 200 16.28 0.52 16.33
CA LYS A 200 14.81 0.58 16.32
C LYS A 200 14.23 0.60 14.90
N PHE A 201 14.81 1.41 14.01
CA PHE A 201 14.22 1.68 12.70
C PHE A 201 14.92 1.01 11.52
N SER A 202 16.06 0.36 11.72
CA SER A 202 16.91 -0.08 10.60
C SER A 202 17.51 -1.47 10.76
N ASP A 203 17.12 -2.21 11.81
CA ASP A 203 17.53 -3.61 11.97
C ASP A 203 17.01 -4.54 10.87
N HIS A 204 15.97 -4.12 10.14
CA HIS A 204 15.41 -4.83 9.01
C HIS A 204 16.10 -4.52 7.67
N ILE A 205 17.00 -3.52 7.65
CA ILE A 205 17.73 -3.10 6.45
C ILE A 205 18.91 -4.05 6.22
N SER A 206 19.00 -4.56 4.99
CA SER A 206 20.04 -5.54 4.61
C SER A 206 21.44 -4.93 4.44
N LEU A 207 21.52 -3.61 4.36
CA LEU A 207 22.74 -2.86 4.19
C LEU A 207 23.42 -2.60 5.55
N PRO A 208 24.75 -2.76 5.68
CA PRO A 208 25.47 -2.36 6.89
C PRO A 208 25.31 -0.86 7.16
N ILE A 209 24.85 -0.52 8.35
CA ILE A 209 24.83 0.84 8.87
C ILE A 209 25.95 0.96 9.88
N VAL A 210 26.99 1.71 9.52
CA VAL A 210 28.21 1.84 10.30
C VAL A 210 28.27 3.17 11.05
N MET A 211 28.77 3.12 12.27
CA MET A 211 29.11 4.29 13.09
C MET A 211 30.53 4.13 13.63
N ASP A 212 31.17 5.26 13.93
CA ASP A 212 32.51 5.28 14.49
C ASP A 212 32.53 4.62 15.88
N LYS A 213 33.48 3.73 16.12
CA LYS A 213 33.75 3.10 17.41
C LYS A 213 35.15 3.46 17.85
N GLU A 214 35.22 4.22 18.95
CA GLU A 214 36.49 4.53 19.60
C GLU A 214 37.01 3.29 20.33
N ILE A 215 38.18 2.80 19.92
CA ILE A 215 38.94 1.76 20.61
C ILE A 215 40.03 2.47 21.41
N PRO A 216 39.99 2.41 22.76
CA PRO A 216 40.99 3.06 23.59
C PRO A 216 42.36 2.41 23.42
N ALA A 217 43.41 3.19 23.68
CA ALA A 217 44.78 2.68 23.64
C ALA A 217 44.97 1.52 24.64
N VAL A 218 45.62 0.45 24.20
CA VAL A 218 45.99 -0.67 25.07
C VAL A 218 47.26 -0.30 25.81
N LYS A 219 47.27 -0.47 27.14
CA LYS A 219 48.43 -0.21 27.99
C LYS A 219 48.91 -1.49 28.66
N ASP A 220 50.22 -1.67 28.77
CA ASP A 220 50.81 -2.77 29.53
C ASP A 220 50.68 -2.57 31.06
N GLU A 221 51.13 -3.54 31.85
CA GLU A 221 51.11 -3.47 33.33
C GLU A 221 51.97 -2.31 33.89
N GLU A 222 52.87 -1.75 33.08
CA GLU A 222 53.76 -0.64 33.41
C GLU A 222 53.19 0.73 32.96
N GLY A 223 52.04 0.74 32.28
CA GLY A 223 51.34 1.93 31.80
C GLY A 223 51.81 2.45 30.44
N ASN A 224 52.68 1.72 29.73
CA ASN A 224 53.10 2.08 28.37
C ASN A 224 52.05 1.67 27.35
N GLU A 225 51.79 2.54 26.37
CA GLU A 225 50.88 2.25 25.27
C GLU A 225 51.51 1.22 24.31
N THR A 226 50.89 0.04 24.23
CA THR A 226 51.27 -1.04 23.33
C THR A 226 50.49 -0.98 22.02
N GLU A 227 49.29 -0.41 22.03
CA GLU A 227 48.50 -0.10 20.85
C GLU A 227 47.86 1.29 20.99
N ALA A 228 47.95 2.12 19.95
CA ALA A 228 47.36 3.46 19.94
C ALA A 228 45.82 3.38 19.87
N ALA A 229 45.16 4.40 20.40
CA ALA A 229 43.73 4.57 20.21
C ALA A 229 43.41 4.68 18.71
N LYS A 230 42.34 4.02 18.27
CA LYS A 230 41.92 4.00 16.87
C LYS A 230 40.40 4.09 16.78
N ILE A 231 39.92 4.63 15.67
CA ILE A 231 38.51 4.65 15.33
C ILE A 231 38.29 3.59 14.27
N GLU A 232 37.36 2.67 14.52
CA GLU A 232 36.96 1.64 13.56
C GLU A 232 35.47 1.78 13.24
N ASP A 233 35.09 1.31 12.05
CA ASP A 233 33.68 1.20 11.67
C ASP A 233 33.03 0.05 12.45
N GLU A 234 31.97 0.34 13.19
CA GLU A 234 31.11 -0.67 13.80
C GLU A 234 29.74 -0.70 13.11
N THR A 235 29.35 -1.87 12.60
CA THR A 235 28.00 -2.10 12.12
C THR A 235 27.02 -2.11 13.28
N VAL A 236 26.07 -1.17 13.27
CA VAL A 236 25.12 -0.94 14.36
C VAL A 236 23.84 -1.76 14.19
N ASN A 237 23.42 -1.99 12.95
CA ASN A 237 22.23 -2.76 12.63
C ASN A 237 22.54 -4.25 12.39
N SER A 238 21.51 -5.09 12.31
CA SER A 238 21.70 -6.51 12.04
C SER A 238 22.23 -6.84 10.62
N ALA A 239 22.16 -5.88 9.68
CA ALA A 239 22.57 -6.02 8.27
C ALA A 239 22.08 -7.32 7.61
N SER A 240 20.86 -7.75 7.98
CA SER A 240 20.29 -9.01 7.55
C SER A 240 18.88 -8.77 7.02
N ALA A 241 18.58 -9.39 5.88
CA ALA A 241 17.26 -9.34 5.29
C ALA A 241 16.23 -9.95 6.26
N MET A 242 15.30 -9.15 6.77
CA MET A 242 14.37 -9.56 7.82
C MET A 242 13.58 -10.83 7.44
N TRP A 243 13.13 -10.92 6.19
CA TRP A 243 12.40 -12.08 5.67
C TRP A 243 13.23 -13.37 5.64
N THR A 244 14.54 -13.33 5.94
CA THR A 244 15.37 -14.53 6.05
C THR A 244 15.54 -15.05 7.48
N LYS A 245 15.07 -14.29 8.47
CA LYS A 245 15.07 -14.71 9.88
C LYS A 245 13.95 -15.73 10.16
N SER A 246 14.13 -16.56 11.19
CA SER A 246 13.05 -17.44 11.66
C SER A 246 11.90 -16.59 12.18
N LYS A 247 10.67 -17.09 12.04
CA LYS A 247 9.49 -16.40 12.60
C LYS A 247 9.54 -16.28 14.12
N GLU A 248 10.25 -17.19 14.79
CA GLU A 248 10.40 -17.22 16.24
C GLU A 248 11.37 -16.14 16.74
N ASP A 249 12.22 -15.61 15.86
CA ASP A 249 13.18 -14.55 16.17
C ASP A 249 12.62 -13.15 15.88
N LEU A 250 11.36 -13.06 15.46
CA LEU A 250 10.69 -11.82 15.04
C LEU A 250 9.44 -11.59 15.88
N ASP A 251 9.37 -10.42 16.51
CA ASP A 251 8.17 -9.92 17.18
C ASP A 251 7.29 -9.10 16.22
N ASP A 252 6.10 -8.71 16.69
CA ASP A 252 5.14 -7.94 15.89
C ASP A 252 5.69 -6.55 15.55
N GLU A 253 6.45 -5.93 16.46
CA GLU A 253 7.12 -4.64 16.23
C GLU A 253 8.09 -4.71 15.06
N ALA A 254 8.91 -5.77 14.95
CA ALA A 254 9.79 -5.96 13.81
C ALA A 254 9.01 -6.05 12.49
N TYR A 255 7.88 -6.77 12.48
CA TYR A 255 7.03 -6.88 11.29
C TYR A 255 6.41 -5.54 10.91
N ASN A 256 5.97 -4.76 11.89
CA ASN A 256 5.34 -3.47 11.66
C ASN A 256 6.36 -2.44 11.15
N GLU A 257 7.57 -2.39 11.72
CA GLU A 257 8.60 -1.47 11.24
C GLU A 257 9.10 -1.83 9.83
N PHE A 258 9.24 -3.11 9.52
CA PHE A 258 9.55 -3.52 8.15
C PHE A 258 8.43 -3.21 7.17
N TYR A 259 7.16 -3.35 7.58
CA TYR A 259 6.02 -2.93 6.77
C TYR A 259 6.08 -1.44 6.44
N LYS A 260 6.31 -0.59 7.45
CA LYS A 260 6.41 0.87 7.27
C LYS A 260 7.50 1.24 6.27
N HIS A 261 8.66 0.58 6.37
CA HIS A 261 9.75 0.77 5.42
C HIS A 261 9.40 0.29 4.00
N VAL A 262 8.93 -0.95 3.82
CA VAL A 262 8.69 -1.52 2.48
C VAL A 262 7.43 -0.97 1.80
N GLY A 263 6.41 -0.64 2.58
CA GLY A 263 5.13 -0.12 2.12
C GLY A 263 5.09 1.40 2.01
N HIS A 264 6.15 2.08 2.44
CA HIS A 264 6.21 3.54 2.61
C HIS A 264 5.02 4.07 3.44
N ASP A 265 4.55 3.27 4.38
CA ASP A 265 3.45 3.57 5.28
C ASP A 265 3.99 3.94 6.66
N PHE A 266 3.14 4.48 7.50
CA PHE A 266 3.44 4.90 8.87
C PHE A 266 2.56 4.15 9.87
N GLN A 267 1.40 3.66 9.45
CA GLN A 267 0.55 2.83 10.29
C GLN A 267 1.08 1.41 10.32
N ASP A 268 0.70 0.71 11.37
CA ASP A 268 0.90 -0.73 11.43
C ASP A 268 0.00 -1.42 10.39
N PRO A 269 0.46 -2.52 9.77
CA PRO A 269 -0.34 -3.27 8.83
C PRO A 269 -1.53 -3.91 9.53
N LEU A 270 -2.62 -4.13 8.79
CA LEU A 270 -3.75 -4.92 9.30
C LEU A 270 -3.28 -6.32 9.66
N ALA A 271 -2.54 -6.97 8.75
CA ALA A 271 -2.07 -8.33 8.93
C ALA A 271 -0.88 -8.61 8.03
N HIS A 272 -0.13 -9.67 8.37
CA HIS A 272 1.00 -10.11 7.57
C HIS A 272 1.00 -11.64 7.39
N VAL A 273 1.70 -12.11 6.37
CA VAL A 273 2.02 -13.51 6.16
C VAL A 273 3.50 -13.64 5.80
N HIS A 274 4.25 -14.28 6.69
CA HIS A 274 5.63 -14.69 6.44
C HIS A 274 5.64 -16.18 6.07
N SER A 275 6.27 -16.58 4.98
CA SER A 275 6.35 -17.99 4.57
C SER A 275 7.59 -18.25 3.74
N LYS A 276 8.31 -19.34 4.05
CA LYS A 276 9.32 -19.94 3.18
C LYS A 276 8.71 -21.11 2.42
N VAL A 277 8.94 -21.20 1.13
CA VAL A 277 8.54 -22.31 0.26
C VAL A 277 9.81 -22.99 -0.23
N GLU A 278 9.93 -24.28 0.06
CA GLU A 278 11.10 -25.11 -0.28
C GLU A 278 10.76 -26.11 -1.39
N GLY A 279 11.77 -26.64 -2.08
CA GLY A 279 11.62 -27.62 -3.15
C GLY A 279 12.09 -27.08 -4.51
N THR A 280 11.40 -27.46 -5.59
CA THR A 280 11.82 -27.13 -6.97
C THR A 280 11.83 -25.61 -7.27
N ASN A 281 10.98 -24.84 -6.59
CA ASN A 281 10.99 -23.38 -6.68
C ASN A 281 11.12 -22.85 -5.26
N GLU A 282 12.35 -22.53 -4.85
CA GLU A 282 12.61 -21.96 -3.53
C GLU A 282 12.38 -20.44 -3.54
N TYR A 283 11.57 -19.98 -2.59
CA TYR A 283 11.35 -18.56 -2.37
C TYR A 283 10.80 -18.31 -0.98
N THR A 284 11.11 -17.14 -0.45
CA THR A 284 10.53 -16.61 0.77
C THR A 284 9.61 -15.45 0.43
N MET A 285 8.48 -15.35 1.13
CA MET A 285 7.57 -14.23 1.01
C MET A 285 7.29 -13.65 2.40
N LEU A 286 7.25 -12.34 2.47
CA LEU A 286 6.72 -11.60 3.60
C LEU A 286 5.78 -10.54 3.03
N LEU A 287 4.48 -10.79 3.15
CA LEU A 287 3.43 -10.00 2.52
C LEU A 287 2.53 -9.39 3.58
N TYR A 288 2.03 -8.20 3.32
CA TYR A 288 1.24 -7.39 4.23
C TYR A 288 -0.07 -6.96 3.59
N VAL A 289 -1.11 -6.89 4.42
CA VAL A 289 -2.37 -6.21 4.13
C VAL A 289 -2.31 -4.87 4.87
N PRO A 290 -2.31 -3.73 4.16
CA PRO A 290 -2.39 -2.42 4.81
C PRO A 290 -3.65 -2.27 5.66
N ALA A 291 -3.59 -1.45 6.72
CA ALA A 291 -4.77 -1.09 7.51
C ALA A 291 -5.67 -0.06 6.82
N ARG A 292 -5.09 0.75 5.92
CA ARG A 292 -5.78 1.78 5.14
C ARG A 292 -5.46 1.66 3.66
N ALA A 293 -6.44 1.98 2.83
CA ALA A 293 -6.22 2.08 1.40
C ALA A 293 -5.25 3.23 1.09
N PRO A 294 -4.20 3.00 0.28
CA PRO A 294 -3.33 4.08 -0.16
C PRO A 294 -4.09 5.01 -1.11
N PHE A 295 -3.72 6.30 -1.13
CA PHE A 295 -4.43 7.32 -1.91
C PHE A 295 -4.42 7.04 -3.42
N ASP A 296 -3.41 6.32 -3.89
CA ASP A 296 -3.20 5.96 -5.29
C ASP A 296 -3.72 4.56 -5.65
N LEU A 297 -4.54 3.93 -4.79
CA LEU A 297 -5.09 2.57 -5.02
C LEU A 297 -5.81 2.40 -6.37
N TRP A 298 -6.33 3.50 -6.92
CA TRP A 298 -7.08 3.55 -8.18
C TRP A 298 -6.27 4.15 -9.34
N ASP A 299 -5.01 4.57 -9.10
CA ASP A 299 -4.11 5.03 -10.13
C ASP A 299 -3.53 3.82 -10.90
N LYS A 300 -3.61 3.88 -12.23
CA LYS A 300 -3.09 2.84 -13.10
C LYS A 300 -1.56 2.84 -13.14
N ASP A 301 -0.94 3.99 -12.93
CA ASP A 301 0.51 4.17 -13.01
C ASP A 301 1.21 4.10 -11.64
N ALA A 302 0.47 3.71 -10.59
CA ALA A 302 1.00 3.50 -9.24
C ALA A 302 2.16 2.49 -9.23
N LYS A 303 3.28 2.86 -8.60
CA LYS A 303 4.52 2.07 -8.58
C LYS A 303 4.73 1.28 -7.28
N HIS A 304 3.68 1.09 -6.49
CA HIS A 304 3.76 0.49 -5.16
C HIS A 304 3.16 -0.93 -5.15
N GLY A 305 3.81 -1.88 -4.47
CA GLY A 305 3.35 -3.26 -4.42
C GLY A 305 4.32 -4.22 -3.76
N VAL A 306 4.43 -5.43 -4.30
CA VAL A 306 5.36 -6.45 -3.81
C VAL A 306 6.71 -6.28 -4.50
N LYS A 307 7.77 -6.12 -3.71
CA LYS A 307 9.15 -6.02 -4.19
C LYS A 307 9.72 -7.42 -4.49
N LEU A 308 10.34 -7.58 -5.65
CA LEU A 308 11.01 -8.82 -6.06
C LEU A 308 12.50 -8.75 -5.75
N TYR A 309 12.98 -9.75 -5.01
CA TYR A 309 14.38 -9.98 -4.72
C TYR A 309 14.85 -11.31 -5.32
N VAL A 310 16.13 -11.36 -5.70
CA VAL A 310 16.82 -12.61 -6.06
C VAL A 310 18.05 -12.71 -5.20
N ARG A 311 18.11 -13.71 -4.31
CA ARG A 311 19.20 -13.90 -3.35
C ARG A 311 19.48 -12.62 -2.56
N LYS A 312 18.41 -11.99 -2.05
CA LYS A 312 18.45 -10.72 -1.30
C LYS A 312 18.89 -9.50 -2.13
N VAL A 313 19.07 -9.63 -3.44
CA VAL A 313 19.35 -8.49 -4.33
C VAL A 313 18.03 -7.99 -4.90
N PHE A 314 17.73 -6.71 -4.70
CA PHE A 314 16.54 -6.08 -5.25
C PHE A 314 16.58 -6.12 -6.79
N ILE A 315 15.46 -6.52 -7.39
CA ILE A 315 15.30 -6.58 -8.85
C ILE A 315 14.33 -5.51 -9.31
N MET A 316 13.13 -5.44 -8.74
CA MET A 316 12.14 -4.43 -9.09
C MET A 316 10.93 -4.42 -8.15
N ASP A 317 10.24 -3.28 -8.14
CA ASP A 317 8.85 -3.16 -7.70
C ASP A 317 7.93 -3.64 -8.84
N ASP A 318 7.16 -4.72 -8.62
CA ASP A 318 6.34 -5.30 -9.70
C ASP A 318 5.03 -5.94 -9.19
N ALA A 319 4.09 -5.07 -8.83
CA ALA A 319 2.76 -5.44 -8.35
C ALA A 319 1.97 -6.30 -9.37
N GLU A 320 2.06 -6.04 -10.69
CA GLU A 320 1.20 -6.71 -11.68
C GLU A 320 1.61 -8.19 -11.94
N GLN A 321 2.90 -8.51 -11.82
CA GLN A 321 3.46 -9.81 -12.18
C GLN A 321 3.49 -10.74 -10.98
N LEU A 322 3.56 -10.19 -9.77
CA LEU A 322 3.56 -10.97 -8.53
C LEU A 322 2.19 -11.04 -7.86
N MET A 323 1.29 -10.10 -8.16
CA MET A 323 -0.08 -10.07 -7.65
C MET A 323 -1.09 -9.80 -8.78
N PRO A 324 -2.32 -10.34 -8.68
CA PRO A 324 -3.42 -9.94 -9.55
C PRO A 324 -3.95 -8.56 -9.15
N ARG A 325 -4.67 -7.88 -10.05
CA ARG A 325 -5.13 -6.50 -9.82
C ARG A 325 -6.12 -6.39 -8.66
N TYR A 326 -6.94 -7.42 -8.45
CA TYR A 326 -7.82 -7.48 -7.27
C TYR A 326 -7.09 -7.64 -5.92
N LEU A 327 -5.75 -7.79 -5.93
CA LEU A 327 -4.89 -7.81 -4.72
C LEU A 327 -3.78 -6.73 -4.79
N ARG A 328 -3.95 -5.68 -5.59
CA ARG A 328 -2.97 -4.59 -5.77
C ARG A 328 -2.62 -3.80 -4.51
N PHE A 329 -3.44 -3.91 -3.47
CA PHE A 329 -3.18 -3.28 -2.16
C PHE A 329 -2.10 -4.02 -1.35
N ILE A 330 -1.74 -5.26 -1.71
CA ILE A 330 -0.74 -6.02 -0.97
C ILE A 330 0.64 -5.34 -1.08
N ARG A 331 1.37 -5.32 0.04
CA ARG A 331 2.74 -4.82 0.14
C ARG A 331 3.68 -5.90 0.65
N GLY A 332 4.98 -5.70 0.50
CA GLY A 332 5.99 -6.59 1.08
C GLY A 332 7.00 -7.08 0.06
N VAL A 333 7.61 -8.24 0.32
CA VAL A 333 8.73 -8.76 -0.44
C VAL A 333 8.55 -10.22 -0.82
N ILE A 334 9.09 -10.58 -1.96
CA ILE A 334 9.31 -11.97 -2.37
C ILE A 334 10.77 -12.12 -2.79
N ASP A 335 11.50 -13.01 -2.14
CA ASP A 335 12.90 -13.31 -2.42
C ASP A 335 13.03 -14.73 -2.95
N THR A 336 13.56 -14.89 -4.16
CA THR A 336 13.75 -16.21 -4.80
C THR A 336 15.23 -16.53 -5.00
N ASP A 337 15.55 -17.82 -4.96
CA ASP A 337 16.92 -18.35 -5.08
C ASP A 337 17.52 -18.20 -6.48
N SER A 338 16.68 -18.09 -7.51
CA SER A 338 17.11 -18.10 -8.91
C SER A 338 16.10 -17.45 -9.85
N LEU A 339 16.57 -16.44 -10.60
CA LEU A 339 15.99 -15.95 -11.86
C LEU A 339 17.13 -15.76 -12.87
N PRO A 340 16.87 -15.78 -14.18
CA PRO A 340 17.90 -15.46 -15.17
C PRO A 340 18.48 -14.05 -14.91
N LEU A 341 19.80 -13.88 -15.03
CA LEU A 341 20.50 -12.63 -14.64
C LEU A 341 20.20 -11.45 -15.57
N ASN A 342 19.60 -11.69 -16.73
CA ASN A 342 19.28 -10.71 -17.78
C ASN A 342 17.79 -10.34 -17.81
N VAL A 343 17.10 -10.47 -16.68
CA VAL A 343 15.64 -10.36 -16.62
C VAL A 343 15.18 -8.92 -16.80
N SER A 344 14.66 -8.63 -17.99
CA SER A 344 13.82 -7.46 -18.25
C SER A 344 12.39 -7.70 -17.73
N ARG A 345 11.60 -6.63 -17.60
CA ARG A 345 10.16 -6.73 -17.27
C ARG A 345 9.40 -7.66 -18.22
N GLU A 346 9.79 -7.69 -19.50
CA GLU A 346 9.22 -8.57 -20.52
C GLU A 346 9.56 -10.05 -20.27
N LEU A 347 10.81 -10.35 -19.88
CA LEU A 347 11.24 -11.71 -19.56
C LEU A 347 10.61 -12.24 -18.27
N LEU A 348 10.30 -11.39 -17.29
CA LEU A 348 9.54 -11.79 -16.10
C LEU A 348 8.12 -12.25 -16.46
N GLN A 349 7.43 -11.51 -17.32
CA GLN A 349 6.04 -11.82 -17.70
C GLN A 349 5.91 -13.20 -18.33
N GLN A 350 6.94 -13.66 -19.05
CA GLN A 350 6.98 -14.97 -19.69
C GLN A 350 7.50 -16.09 -18.76
N SER A 351 7.93 -15.75 -17.53
CA SER A 351 8.52 -16.71 -16.61
C SER A 351 7.48 -17.62 -15.96
N LYS A 352 7.61 -18.92 -16.23
CA LYS A 352 6.81 -19.96 -15.55
C LYS A 352 7.02 -19.96 -14.04
N LYS A 353 8.24 -19.64 -13.57
CA LYS A 353 8.56 -19.56 -12.13
C LYS A 353 7.81 -18.43 -11.45
N ILE A 354 7.75 -17.25 -12.09
CA ILE A 354 6.98 -16.10 -11.58
C ILE A 354 5.48 -16.43 -11.49
N SER A 355 4.93 -17.10 -12.51
CA SER A 355 3.54 -17.57 -12.46
C SER A 355 3.25 -18.51 -11.27
N ILE A 356 4.20 -19.40 -10.93
CA ILE A 356 4.08 -20.30 -9.77
C ILE A 356 4.15 -19.51 -8.45
N ILE A 357 5.09 -18.57 -8.35
CA ILE A 357 5.26 -17.69 -7.20
C ILE A 357 4.00 -16.85 -6.98
N LYS A 358 3.46 -16.21 -8.03
CA LYS A 358 2.19 -15.45 -8.00
C LYS A 358 1.05 -16.32 -7.47
N ALA A 359 0.87 -17.53 -8.00
CA ALA A 359 -0.18 -18.43 -7.53
C ALA A 359 -0.01 -18.82 -6.05
N GLY A 360 1.23 -19.05 -5.61
CA GLY A 360 1.54 -19.31 -4.20
C GLY A 360 1.25 -18.13 -3.29
N ALA A 361 1.62 -16.92 -3.72
CA ALA A 361 1.38 -15.67 -3.01
C ALA A 361 -0.13 -15.38 -2.88
N VAL A 362 -0.89 -15.47 -3.98
CA VAL A 362 -2.36 -15.35 -3.99
C VAL A 362 -2.99 -16.34 -3.03
N LYS A 363 -2.55 -17.60 -3.04
CA LYS A 363 -3.08 -18.63 -2.12
C LYS A 363 -2.88 -18.24 -0.65
N LYS A 364 -1.71 -17.69 -0.30
CA LYS A 364 -1.37 -17.27 1.06
C LYS A 364 -2.14 -16.02 1.49
N VAL A 365 -2.27 -15.03 0.61
CA VAL A 365 -3.06 -13.81 0.87
C VAL A 365 -4.54 -14.15 1.06
N LEU A 366 -5.15 -14.93 0.17
CA LEU A 366 -6.54 -15.35 0.33
C LEU A 366 -6.75 -16.16 1.60
N GLY A 367 -5.80 -17.05 1.95
CA GLY A 367 -5.86 -17.80 3.20
C GLY A 367 -5.77 -16.92 4.45
N LEU A 368 -4.96 -15.85 4.40
CA LEU A 368 -4.89 -14.85 5.46
C LEU A 368 -6.23 -14.12 5.62
N LEU A 369 -6.82 -13.64 4.51
CA LEU A 369 -8.10 -12.94 4.51
C LEU A 369 -9.25 -13.85 4.99
N GLU A 370 -9.27 -15.12 4.56
CA GLU A 370 -10.23 -16.14 5.02
C GLU A 370 -10.09 -16.35 6.54
N GLY A 371 -8.86 -16.38 7.06
CA GLY A 371 -8.58 -16.49 8.49
C GLY A 371 -9.09 -15.29 9.29
N ILE A 372 -8.85 -14.06 8.81
CA ILE A 372 -9.35 -12.84 9.45
C ILE A 372 -10.87 -12.82 9.44
N ALA A 373 -11.49 -13.08 8.27
CA ALA A 373 -12.94 -13.14 8.11
C ALA A 373 -13.64 -14.09 9.09
N LYS A 374 -12.99 -15.23 9.39
CA LYS A 374 -13.53 -16.26 10.28
C LYS A 374 -13.32 -15.94 11.76
N ASN A 375 -12.14 -15.44 12.12
CA ASN A 375 -11.71 -15.35 13.51
C ASN A 375 -11.89 -13.96 14.13
N ASP A 376 -11.99 -12.91 13.30
CA ASP A 376 -12.04 -11.52 13.75
C ASP A 376 -12.91 -10.67 12.80
N LYS A 377 -14.22 -10.64 13.08
CA LYS A 377 -15.21 -9.94 12.25
C LYS A 377 -15.01 -8.44 12.22
N GLU A 378 -14.56 -7.84 13.32
CA GLU A 378 -14.35 -6.39 13.42
C GLU A 378 -13.16 -5.97 12.56
N LYS A 379 -12.05 -6.69 12.67
CA LYS A 379 -10.88 -6.49 11.81
C LYS A 379 -11.20 -6.72 10.34
N TYR A 380 -12.02 -7.72 10.03
CA TYR A 380 -12.46 -7.96 8.66
C TYR A 380 -13.38 -6.87 8.12
N ALA A 381 -14.25 -6.29 8.96
CA ALA A 381 -15.08 -5.16 8.56
C ALA A 381 -14.22 -3.94 8.20
N GLY A 382 -13.17 -3.65 8.99
CA GLY A 382 -12.18 -2.61 8.66
C GLY A 382 -11.44 -2.87 7.35
N PHE A 383 -11.05 -4.11 7.09
CA PHE A 383 -10.51 -4.50 5.78
C PHE A 383 -11.51 -4.25 4.65
N TRP A 384 -12.76 -4.68 4.83
CA TRP A 384 -13.78 -4.62 3.80
C TRP A 384 -14.14 -3.17 3.44
N SER A 385 -14.19 -2.26 4.42
CA SER A 385 -14.44 -0.84 4.15
C SER A 385 -13.35 -0.19 3.28
N GLU A 386 -12.11 -0.65 3.38
CA GLU A 386 -10.98 -0.08 2.64
C GLU A 386 -10.80 -0.76 1.27
N PHE A 387 -10.97 -2.07 1.19
CA PHE A 387 -10.57 -2.87 0.02
C PHE A 387 -11.70 -3.67 -0.63
N GLY A 388 -12.92 -3.65 -0.10
CA GLY A 388 -14.05 -4.46 -0.59
C GLY A 388 -14.31 -4.27 -2.08
N ASN A 389 -14.30 -3.02 -2.56
CA ASN A 389 -14.50 -2.70 -3.98
C ASN A 389 -13.39 -3.28 -4.88
N VAL A 390 -12.16 -3.38 -4.38
CA VAL A 390 -11.05 -4.02 -5.10
C VAL A 390 -11.22 -5.53 -5.13
N ILE A 391 -11.63 -6.14 -4.02
CA ILE A 391 -11.90 -7.59 -3.93
C ILE A 391 -13.04 -8.01 -4.86
N LYS A 392 -14.06 -7.16 -5.06
CA LYS A 392 -15.17 -7.41 -6.00
C LYS A 392 -14.72 -7.58 -7.45
N GLU A 393 -13.52 -7.13 -7.83
CA GLU A 393 -12.94 -7.38 -9.16
C GLU A 393 -12.45 -8.84 -9.33
N GLY A 394 -12.14 -9.52 -8.21
CA GLY A 394 -11.49 -10.83 -8.21
C GLY A 394 -12.27 -11.96 -8.89
N PRO A 395 -13.60 -12.12 -8.69
CA PRO A 395 -14.40 -13.13 -9.41
C PRO A 395 -14.36 -13.00 -10.94
N ILE A 396 -13.97 -11.83 -11.43
CA ILE A 396 -14.00 -11.42 -12.82
C ILE A 396 -12.62 -11.60 -13.46
N GLU A 397 -11.56 -11.25 -12.73
CA GLU A 397 -10.17 -11.41 -13.17
C GLU A 397 -9.62 -12.83 -12.97
N ASP A 398 -9.97 -13.49 -11.84
CA ASP A 398 -9.34 -14.73 -11.40
C ASP A 398 -10.37 -15.86 -11.22
N HIS A 399 -10.78 -16.42 -12.37
CA HIS A 399 -11.73 -17.54 -12.40
C HIS A 399 -11.26 -18.78 -11.61
N LYS A 400 -9.95 -18.97 -11.40
CA LYS A 400 -9.42 -20.11 -10.65
C LYS A 400 -9.68 -19.97 -9.15
N ASN A 401 -9.64 -18.75 -8.63
CA ASN A 401 -9.92 -18.46 -7.22
C ASN A 401 -11.33 -17.87 -7.00
N LYS A 402 -12.17 -17.78 -8.04
CA LYS A 402 -13.51 -17.18 -8.00
C LYS A 402 -14.35 -17.60 -6.79
N GLU A 403 -14.42 -18.90 -6.49
CA GLU A 403 -15.22 -19.40 -5.36
C GLU A 403 -14.65 -18.93 -4.01
N ARG A 404 -13.32 -18.95 -3.84
CA ARG A 404 -12.65 -18.48 -2.63
C ARG A 404 -12.83 -16.98 -2.43
N VAL A 405 -12.68 -16.21 -3.50
CA VAL A 405 -12.92 -14.77 -3.47
C VAL A 405 -14.39 -14.47 -3.16
N ALA A 406 -15.33 -15.24 -3.70
CA ALA A 406 -16.75 -15.06 -3.42
C ALA A 406 -17.09 -15.23 -1.92
N LYS A 407 -16.42 -16.14 -1.20
CA LYS A 407 -16.59 -16.32 0.26
C LYS A 407 -16.15 -15.09 1.08
N LEU A 408 -15.24 -14.29 0.52
CA LEU A 408 -14.76 -13.05 1.14
C LEU A 408 -15.71 -11.87 0.90
N LEU A 409 -16.63 -11.96 -0.05
CA LEU A 409 -17.54 -10.84 -0.34
C LEU A 409 -18.47 -10.55 0.85
N ARG A 410 -18.72 -9.27 1.11
CA ARG A 410 -19.74 -8.79 2.06
C ARG A 410 -20.69 -7.83 1.36
N PHE A 411 -21.93 -7.81 1.83
CA PHE A 411 -23.01 -7.03 1.23
C PHE A 411 -23.89 -6.42 2.32
N ALA A 412 -24.52 -5.31 1.99
CA ALA A 412 -25.70 -4.87 2.71
C ALA A 412 -26.88 -5.77 2.29
N SER A 413 -27.84 -6.01 3.17
CA SER A 413 -29.04 -6.79 2.83
C SER A 413 -30.28 -6.26 3.54
N THR A 414 -31.46 -6.66 3.06
CA THR A 414 -32.73 -6.32 3.70
C THR A 414 -32.91 -6.92 5.10
N HIS A 415 -32.02 -7.82 5.53
CA HIS A 415 -32.06 -8.39 6.88
C HIS A 415 -31.59 -7.38 7.93
N THR A 416 -30.48 -6.69 7.68
CA THR A 416 -29.97 -5.61 8.56
C THR A 416 -30.58 -4.26 8.20
N ASP A 417 -30.89 -4.04 6.92
CA ASP A 417 -31.54 -2.83 6.39
C ASP A 417 -30.74 -1.54 6.67
N THR A 418 -29.42 -1.67 6.77
CA THR A 418 -28.43 -0.58 6.91
C THR A 418 -27.43 -0.61 5.75
N ASP A 419 -26.70 0.49 5.54
CA ASP A 419 -25.66 0.60 4.51
C ASP A 419 -24.37 -0.17 4.83
N VAL A 420 -24.25 -0.68 6.07
CA VAL A 420 -23.16 -1.53 6.50
C VAL A 420 -23.17 -2.84 5.70
N GLN A 421 -22.04 -3.15 5.06
CA GLN A 421 -21.85 -4.39 4.30
C GLN A 421 -21.24 -5.48 5.19
N ASP A 422 -22.07 -6.20 5.93
CA ASP A 422 -21.65 -7.23 6.89
C ASP A 422 -22.12 -8.65 6.54
N ALA A 423 -23.08 -8.79 5.61
CA ALA A 423 -23.63 -10.08 5.23
C ALA A 423 -22.74 -10.79 4.20
N SER A 424 -22.24 -11.99 4.54
CA SER A 424 -21.61 -12.87 3.54
C SER A 424 -22.65 -13.67 2.75
N PHE A 425 -22.23 -14.31 1.64
CA PHE A 425 -23.10 -15.26 0.96
C PHE A 425 -23.45 -16.48 1.83
N GLU A 426 -22.52 -16.94 2.68
CA GLU A 426 -22.77 -18.05 3.60
C GLU A 426 -23.81 -17.66 4.66
N ASP A 427 -23.72 -16.43 5.18
CA ASP A 427 -24.72 -15.85 6.07
C ASP A 427 -26.10 -15.79 5.40
N TYR A 428 -26.17 -15.31 4.16
CA TYR A 428 -27.41 -15.28 3.37
C TYR A 428 -27.98 -16.70 3.20
N ILE A 429 -27.16 -17.67 2.79
CA ILE A 429 -27.58 -19.07 2.59
C ILE A 429 -28.11 -19.67 3.90
N SER A 430 -27.46 -19.40 5.02
CA SER A 430 -27.90 -19.89 6.34
C SER A 430 -29.29 -19.39 6.75
N ARG A 431 -29.74 -18.26 6.18
CA ARG A 431 -31.05 -17.64 6.43
C ARG A 431 -32.05 -17.84 5.29
N MET A 432 -31.70 -18.61 4.26
CA MET A 432 -32.62 -18.92 3.17
C MET A 432 -33.85 -19.66 3.69
N LYS A 433 -35.01 -19.33 3.14
CA LYS A 433 -36.25 -20.06 3.45
C LYS A 433 -36.23 -21.46 2.86
N GLU A 434 -37.07 -22.33 3.43
CA GLU A 434 -37.44 -23.59 2.80
C GLU A 434 -37.95 -23.32 1.37
N ASP A 435 -37.55 -24.16 0.41
CA ASP A 435 -37.81 -24.00 -1.04
C ASP A 435 -37.14 -22.81 -1.75
N GLN A 436 -36.35 -22.00 -1.04
CA GLN A 436 -35.51 -20.99 -1.67
C GLN A 436 -34.27 -21.63 -2.32
N ASP A 437 -34.12 -21.41 -3.62
CA ASP A 437 -33.08 -21.99 -4.47
C ASP A 437 -32.18 -20.94 -5.14
N LYS A 438 -32.50 -19.65 -4.95
CA LYS A 438 -31.80 -18.51 -5.54
C LYS A 438 -31.37 -17.49 -4.49
N ILE A 439 -30.26 -16.82 -4.77
CA ILE A 439 -29.79 -15.64 -4.02
C ILE A 439 -30.33 -14.41 -4.74
N TYR A 440 -31.19 -13.65 -4.08
CA TYR A 440 -31.81 -12.47 -4.67
C TYR A 440 -30.98 -11.22 -4.40
N TYR A 441 -30.84 -10.37 -5.41
CA TYR A 441 -30.14 -9.09 -5.28
C TYR A 441 -30.85 -7.98 -6.04
N VAL A 442 -30.60 -6.73 -5.64
CA VAL A 442 -30.95 -5.53 -6.40
C VAL A 442 -29.70 -4.67 -6.56
N THR A 443 -29.50 -4.12 -7.76
CA THR A 443 -28.45 -3.14 -8.05
C THR A 443 -29.08 -1.75 -8.14
N ALA A 444 -28.41 -0.73 -7.61
CA ALA A 444 -28.81 0.67 -7.74
C ALA A 444 -27.61 1.62 -7.60
N ASP A 445 -27.79 2.90 -7.94
CA ASP A 445 -26.72 3.90 -7.86
C ASP A 445 -26.37 4.34 -6.42
N SER A 446 -27.18 3.95 -5.43
CA SER A 446 -26.94 4.22 -4.00
C SER A 446 -27.67 3.23 -3.10
N PHE A 447 -27.20 3.08 -1.86
CA PHE A 447 -27.86 2.25 -0.85
C PHE A 447 -29.32 2.67 -0.65
N THR A 448 -29.60 3.97 -0.53
CA THR A 448 -30.96 4.48 -0.35
C THR A 448 -31.88 4.13 -1.52
N ALA A 449 -31.37 4.17 -2.75
CA ALA A 449 -32.12 3.75 -3.93
C ALA A 449 -32.38 2.23 -3.94
N ALA A 450 -31.37 1.42 -3.61
CA ALA A 450 -31.51 -0.02 -3.48
C ALA A 450 -32.55 -0.39 -2.42
N LYS A 451 -32.42 0.17 -1.21
CA LYS A 451 -33.27 -0.09 -0.04
C LYS A 451 -34.75 0.23 -0.27
N ASN A 452 -35.03 1.29 -1.01
CA ASN A 452 -36.39 1.79 -1.30
C ASN A 452 -36.91 1.35 -2.68
N SER A 453 -36.23 0.42 -3.35
CA SER A 453 -36.67 -0.08 -4.65
C SER A 453 -38.06 -0.74 -4.53
N PRO A 454 -39.03 -0.38 -5.39
CA PRO A 454 -40.34 -1.05 -5.42
C PRO A 454 -40.25 -2.56 -5.64
N HIS A 455 -39.18 -3.02 -6.30
CA HIS A 455 -38.94 -4.44 -6.52
C HIS A 455 -38.71 -5.25 -5.23
N LEU A 456 -38.42 -4.59 -4.10
CA LEU A 456 -38.25 -5.25 -2.80
C LEU A 456 -39.56 -5.53 -2.07
N GLU A 457 -40.65 -4.87 -2.46
CA GLU A 457 -41.91 -4.88 -1.70
C GLU A 457 -42.46 -6.30 -1.48
N ILE A 458 -42.54 -7.10 -2.54
CA ILE A 458 -42.98 -8.50 -2.45
C ILE A 458 -42.02 -9.39 -1.66
N PHE A 459 -40.70 -9.14 -1.78
CA PHE A 459 -39.70 -9.88 -1.02
C PHE A 459 -39.80 -9.59 0.47
N ARG A 460 -40.00 -8.32 0.84
CA ARG A 460 -40.25 -7.90 2.23
C ARG A 460 -41.57 -8.50 2.75
N LYS A 461 -42.66 -8.46 1.97
CA LYS A 461 -43.95 -9.10 2.34
C LYS A 461 -43.76 -10.59 2.62
N LYS A 462 -42.99 -11.28 1.76
CA LYS A 462 -42.68 -12.71 1.89
C LYS A 462 -41.53 -13.00 2.85
N GLY A 463 -40.91 -12.00 3.47
CA GLY A 463 -39.75 -12.15 4.37
C GLY A 463 -38.53 -12.82 3.72
N ILE A 464 -38.34 -12.68 2.41
CA ILE A 464 -37.19 -13.21 1.67
C ILE A 464 -36.10 -12.14 1.66
N GLU A 465 -34.88 -12.51 2.06
CA GLU A 465 -33.74 -11.61 2.08
C GLU A 465 -33.30 -11.24 0.66
N VAL A 466 -32.95 -9.97 0.45
CA VAL A 466 -32.38 -9.46 -0.81
C VAL A 466 -31.09 -8.72 -0.51
N LEU A 467 -30.03 -9.02 -1.25
CA LEU A 467 -28.76 -8.29 -1.20
C LEU A 467 -28.92 -6.91 -1.87
N LEU A 468 -28.42 -5.87 -1.21
CA LEU A 468 -28.50 -4.48 -1.64
C LEU A 468 -27.15 -4.04 -2.19
N LEU A 469 -27.00 -4.09 -3.50
CA LEU A 469 -25.76 -3.80 -4.20
C LEU A 469 -25.81 -2.35 -4.70
N SER A 470 -24.85 -1.54 -4.28
CA SER A 470 -24.85 -0.10 -4.54
C SER A 470 -23.49 0.50 -4.91
N ASP A 471 -22.47 -0.35 -5.03
CA ASP A 471 -21.16 0.05 -5.54
C ASP A 471 -21.14 -0.04 -7.06
N ARG A 472 -20.40 0.85 -7.72
CA ARG A 472 -20.29 0.88 -9.19
C ARG A 472 -19.78 -0.44 -9.78
N VAL A 473 -18.94 -1.16 -9.05
CA VAL A 473 -18.38 -2.46 -9.47
C VAL A 473 -19.42 -3.58 -9.42
N ASP A 474 -20.53 -3.41 -8.69
CA ASP A 474 -21.49 -4.48 -8.42
C ASP A 474 -22.22 -4.98 -9.68
N GLU A 475 -22.61 -4.08 -10.58
CA GLU A 475 -23.22 -4.46 -11.88
C GLU A 475 -22.29 -5.37 -12.68
N TRP A 476 -20.99 -5.09 -12.62
CA TRP A 476 -19.97 -5.89 -13.30
C TRP A 476 -19.73 -7.21 -12.57
N LEU A 477 -19.74 -7.22 -11.23
CA LEU A 477 -19.64 -8.41 -10.40
C LEU A 477 -20.77 -9.41 -10.71
N VAL A 478 -22.02 -9.00 -10.62
CA VAL A 478 -23.17 -9.92 -10.80
C VAL A 478 -23.36 -10.37 -12.25
N SER A 479 -22.76 -9.66 -13.21
CA SER A 479 -22.70 -10.10 -14.61
C SER A 479 -21.70 -11.24 -14.84
N ASN A 480 -20.76 -11.47 -13.90
CA ASN A 480 -19.70 -12.47 -14.00
C ASN A 480 -19.76 -13.55 -12.90
N LEU A 481 -20.45 -13.27 -11.79
CA LEU A 481 -20.72 -14.18 -10.69
C LEU A 481 -22.18 -14.68 -10.78
N ASN A 482 -22.40 -15.73 -11.56
CA ASN A 482 -23.74 -16.27 -11.82
C ASN A 482 -24.31 -17.10 -10.67
N ASP A 483 -23.45 -17.75 -9.88
CA ASP A 483 -23.85 -18.66 -8.81
C ASP A 483 -22.82 -18.67 -7.67
N PHE A 484 -23.28 -19.08 -6.48
CA PHE A 484 -22.46 -19.35 -5.31
C PHE A 484 -23.05 -20.55 -4.55
N ASP A 485 -22.20 -21.53 -4.21
CA ASP A 485 -22.60 -22.77 -3.52
C ASP A 485 -23.82 -23.48 -4.16
N GLY A 486 -23.85 -23.51 -5.51
CA GLY A 486 -24.93 -24.10 -6.29
C GLY A 486 -26.23 -23.28 -6.33
N LYS A 487 -26.28 -22.09 -5.71
CA LYS A 487 -27.42 -21.17 -5.75
C LYS A 487 -27.19 -20.09 -6.79
N VAL A 488 -28.12 -19.95 -7.73
CA VAL A 488 -28.05 -18.94 -8.80
C VAL A 488 -28.35 -17.55 -8.21
N LEU A 489 -27.56 -16.55 -8.61
CA LEU A 489 -27.81 -15.16 -8.30
C LEU A 489 -28.87 -14.59 -9.27
N GLN A 490 -29.95 -14.04 -8.74
CA GLN A 490 -31.07 -13.52 -9.52
C GLN A 490 -31.37 -12.07 -9.13
N SER A 491 -31.34 -11.18 -10.11
CA SER A 491 -31.80 -9.80 -9.92
C SER A 491 -33.31 -9.77 -9.70
N VAL A 492 -33.76 -9.03 -8.68
CA VAL A 492 -35.19 -8.78 -8.42
C VAL A 492 -35.82 -7.85 -9.46
N ALA A 493 -34.99 -7.08 -10.18
CA ALA A 493 -35.45 -6.14 -11.20
C ALA A 493 -35.56 -6.77 -12.60
N LYS A 494 -35.03 -7.99 -12.81
CA LYS A 494 -34.96 -8.63 -14.15
C LYS A 494 -35.63 -10.00 -14.16
N GLY A 495 -36.38 -10.27 -15.24
CA GLY A 495 -36.93 -11.59 -15.54
C GLY A 495 -38.17 -12.00 -14.73
N GLN A 496 -38.63 -13.23 -14.98
CA GLN A 496 -39.72 -13.85 -14.23
C GLN A 496 -39.16 -14.40 -12.90
N LEU A 497 -39.70 -13.91 -11.79
CA LEU A 497 -39.37 -14.37 -10.45
C LEU A 497 -40.35 -15.48 -10.08
N ASP A 498 -39.83 -16.63 -9.69
CA ASP A 498 -40.63 -17.77 -9.24
C ASP A 498 -40.89 -17.63 -7.73
N LEU A 499 -41.74 -16.66 -7.38
CA LEU A 499 -42.14 -16.37 -6.01
C LEU A 499 -43.48 -17.01 -5.63
N ASP A 500 -44.20 -17.54 -6.62
CA ASP A 500 -45.53 -18.14 -6.49
C ASP A 500 -45.48 -19.38 -5.58
N LYS A 501 -44.34 -20.07 -5.55
CA LYS A 501 -44.07 -21.17 -4.60
C LYS A 501 -44.11 -20.76 -3.12
N PHE A 502 -44.00 -19.47 -2.83
CA PHE A 502 -44.13 -18.91 -1.48
C PHE A 502 -45.49 -18.23 -1.26
N ASP A 503 -46.44 -18.34 -2.19
CA ASP A 503 -47.80 -17.84 -1.99
C ASP A 503 -48.61 -18.77 -1.09
N THR A 504 -49.35 -18.18 -0.17
CA THR A 504 -50.39 -18.91 0.56
C THR A 504 -51.60 -19.15 -0.35
N GLU A 505 -52.48 -20.07 0.03
CA GLU A 505 -53.75 -20.27 -0.69
C GLU A 505 -54.67 -19.03 -0.66
N GLU A 506 -54.46 -18.14 0.30
CA GLU A 506 -55.15 -16.84 0.39
C GLU A 506 -54.57 -15.84 -0.62
N ASP A 507 -53.23 -15.74 -0.71
CA ASP A 507 -52.57 -14.89 -1.71
C ASP A 507 -53.00 -15.26 -3.14
N LYS A 508 -53.07 -16.56 -3.48
CA LYS A 508 -53.49 -17.00 -4.82
C LYS A 508 -54.92 -16.58 -5.16
N LYS A 509 -55.84 -16.65 -4.19
CA LYS A 509 -57.23 -16.21 -4.39
C LYS A 509 -57.33 -14.71 -4.60
N GLU A 510 -56.61 -13.93 -3.80
CA GLU A 510 -56.56 -12.47 -3.92
C GLU A 510 -56.00 -12.06 -5.30
N GLN A 511 -54.95 -12.73 -5.78
CA GLN A 511 -54.38 -12.49 -7.11
C GLN A 511 -55.39 -12.76 -8.24
N GLU A 512 -56.17 -13.84 -8.16
CA GLU A 512 -57.20 -14.18 -9.15
C GLU A 512 -58.36 -13.16 -9.17
N GLU A 513 -58.81 -12.68 -8.01
CA GLU A 513 -59.88 -11.68 -7.90
C GLU A 513 -59.42 -10.33 -8.46
N VAL A 514 -58.25 -9.84 -8.03
CA VAL A 514 -57.67 -8.57 -8.53
C VAL A 514 -57.46 -8.62 -10.04
N THR A 515 -57.03 -9.76 -10.58
CA THR A 515 -56.83 -9.90 -12.03
C THR A 515 -58.11 -9.73 -12.83
N LYS A 516 -59.22 -10.29 -12.33
CA LYS A 516 -60.54 -10.15 -12.97
C LYS A 516 -61.07 -8.71 -12.85
N ASP A 517 -60.92 -8.09 -11.69
CA ASP A 517 -61.46 -6.76 -11.43
C ASP A 517 -60.81 -5.67 -12.30
N PHE A 518 -59.52 -5.82 -12.63
CA PHE A 518 -58.74 -4.83 -13.36
C PHE A 518 -58.58 -5.12 -14.86
N GLU A 519 -59.20 -6.18 -15.40
CA GLU A 519 -59.06 -6.59 -16.81
C GLU A 519 -59.46 -5.45 -17.80
N SER A 520 -60.56 -4.76 -17.50
CA SER A 520 -61.03 -3.61 -18.30
C SER A 520 -60.09 -2.41 -18.24
N VAL A 521 -59.50 -2.15 -17.07
CA VAL A 521 -58.56 -1.04 -16.84
C VAL A 521 -57.26 -1.29 -17.58
N ILE A 522 -56.71 -2.52 -17.52
CA ILE A 522 -55.51 -2.91 -18.28
C ILE A 522 -55.72 -2.63 -19.76
N THR A 523 -56.86 -3.03 -20.31
CA THR A 523 -57.18 -2.87 -21.73
C THR A 523 -57.14 -1.39 -22.13
N GLN A 524 -57.77 -0.52 -21.34
CA GLN A 524 -57.72 0.93 -21.58
C GLN A 524 -56.30 1.50 -21.49
N ILE A 525 -55.50 1.09 -20.50
CA ILE A 525 -54.12 1.59 -20.36
C ILE A 525 -53.27 1.14 -21.55
N LYS A 526 -53.43 -0.11 -22.03
CA LYS A 526 -52.73 -0.59 -23.24
C LYS A 526 -53.06 0.26 -24.46
N GLU A 527 -54.33 0.63 -24.64
CA GLU A 527 -54.74 1.49 -25.76
C GLU A 527 -54.10 2.88 -25.68
N VAL A 528 -54.08 3.49 -24.49
CA VAL A 528 -53.52 4.83 -24.28
C VAL A 528 -51.99 4.87 -24.41
N LEU A 529 -51.31 3.78 -24.02
CA LEU A 529 -49.85 3.68 -23.97
C LEU A 529 -49.24 2.81 -25.06
N ALA A 530 -50.00 2.40 -26.08
CA ALA A 530 -49.61 1.41 -27.09
C ALA A 530 -48.23 1.68 -27.73
N ASP A 531 -47.88 2.95 -27.96
CA ASP A 531 -46.61 3.35 -28.58
C ASP A 531 -45.49 3.66 -27.57
N LYS A 532 -45.78 3.59 -26.26
CA LYS A 532 -44.86 3.99 -25.18
C LYS A 532 -44.33 2.81 -24.37
N VAL A 533 -45.09 1.71 -24.27
CA VAL A 533 -44.73 0.53 -23.48
C VAL A 533 -44.90 -0.75 -24.31
N GLY A 534 -44.06 -1.75 -24.06
CA GLY A 534 -44.16 -3.04 -24.76
C GLY A 534 -45.39 -3.87 -24.36
N ASP A 535 -45.85 -3.76 -23.11
CA ASP A 535 -47.04 -4.44 -22.60
C ASP A 535 -47.51 -3.80 -21.28
N VAL A 536 -48.76 -4.07 -20.87
CA VAL A 536 -49.33 -3.69 -19.57
C VAL A 536 -49.90 -4.96 -18.91
N ARG A 537 -49.48 -5.25 -17.69
CA ARG A 537 -49.92 -6.43 -16.93
C ARG A 537 -50.09 -6.04 -15.48
N ILE A 538 -50.97 -6.75 -14.78
CA ILE A 538 -50.98 -6.70 -13.32
C ILE A 538 -49.70 -7.35 -12.82
N SER A 539 -49.05 -6.68 -11.88
CA SER A 539 -47.89 -7.18 -11.19
C SER A 539 -48.29 -7.42 -9.74
N HIS A 540 -48.19 -8.66 -9.29
CA HIS A 540 -48.32 -9.00 -7.87
C HIS A 540 -47.01 -8.74 -7.10
N ARG A 541 -46.01 -8.12 -7.74
CA ARG A 541 -44.72 -7.78 -7.13
C ARG A 541 -44.73 -6.46 -6.37
N LEU A 542 -45.67 -5.58 -6.69
CA LEU A 542 -45.82 -4.26 -6.07
C LEU A 542 -46.94 -4.34 -5.04
N THR A 543 -46.71 -3.78 -3.86
CA THR A 543 -47.67 -3.76 -2.74
C THR A 543 -48.07 -2.32 -2.38
N ALA A 544 -47.11 -1.43 -2.20
CA ALA A 544 -47.32 -0.02 -1.86
C ALA A 544 -47.18 0.91 -3.08
N SER A 545 -46.41 0.48 -4.08
CA SER A 545 -46.23 1.23 -5.32
C SER A 545 -47.38 0.96 -6.30
N PRO A 546 -47.99 2.01 -6.91
CA PRO A 546 -49.18 1.85 -7.75
C PRO A 546 -48.91 1.28 -9.15
N SER A 547 -47.69 1.40 -9.67
CA SER A 547 -47.31 0.96 -11.02
C SER A 547 -45.80 0.88 -11.21
#